data_AF-A0A9X2BAF9-F1
#
_entry.id   AF-A0A9X2BAF9-F1
#
_cell.length_a   1.000
_cell.length_b   1.000
_cell.length_c   1.000
_cell.angle_alpha   90.00
_cell.angle_beta   90.00
_cell.angle_gamma   90.00
#
_symmetry.space_group_name_H-M   'P 1'
#
loop_
_entity.id
_entity.type
_entity.pdbx_description
1 polymer ?
#
loop_
_entity_poly.entity_id
_entity_poly.type
_entity_poly.pdbx_seq_one_letter_code
_entity_poly.pdbx_strand_id
1 'polypeptide(L)'
;MTILRVAVDDEQAEALIKMLEEVPYVKKIEEEHEQTSQVKEPETAYQRIKKLLDEAKGKDLFKEIEDPVEWQRQLRREWDRDF
;
A
#
# COMPACT_ATOMS: atom_id res chain seq x y z
N MET A 1 -6.55 -21.93 36.59
CA MET A 1 -5.94 -21.12 35.52
C MET A 1 -6.60 -19.76 35.59
N THR A 2 -5.82 -18.71 35.79
CA THR A 2 -6.33 -17.34 35.94
C THR A 2 -5.88 -16.57 34.72
N ILE A 3 -6.80 -15.88 34.05
CA ILE A 3 -6.53 -15.11 32.84
C ILE A 3 -6.58 -13.63 33.24
N LEU A 4 -5.48 -12.92 33.00
CA LEU A 4 -5.40 -11.47 33.18
C LEU A 4 -5.45 -10.82 31.80
N ARG A 5 -6.31 -9.82 31.64
CA ARG A 5 -6.39 -8.98 30.44
C ARG A 5 -5.84 -7.62 30.80
N VAL A 6 -4.81 -7.17 30.07
CA VAL A 6 -4.15 -5.89 30.28
C VAL A 6 -4.20 -5.15 28.96
N ALA A 7 -4.68 -3.90 28.98
CA ALA A 7 -4.66 -2.99 27.84
C ALA A 7 -3.63 -1.90 28.13
N VAL A 8 -2.78 -1.60 27.15
CA VAL A 8 -1.70 -0.61 27.26
C VAL A 8 -1.73 0.27 26.01
N ASP A 9 -1.61 1.57 26.21
CA ASP A 9 -1.54 2.56 25.13
C ASP A 9 -0.10 2.57 24.53
N ASP A 10 0.08 1.70 23.53
CA ASP A 10 1.13 1.57 22.49
C ASP A 10 2.63 1.69 22.90
N GLU A 11 3.10 2.78 23.51
CA GLU A 11 4.55 3.04 23.67
C GLU A 11 5.27 2.10 24.66
N GLN A 12 4.53 1.45 25.57
CA GLN A 12 5.09 0.59 26.61
C GLN A 12 4.68 -0.88 26.48
N ALA A 13 3.89 -1.22 25.45
CA ALA A 13 3.39 -2.58 25.24
C ALA A 13 4.55 -3.58 25.05
N GLU A 14 5.53 -3.25 24.20
CA GLU A 14 6.70 -4.12 23.95
C GLU A 14 7.56 -4.35 25.20
N ALA A 15 7.73 -3.32 26.03
CA ALA A 15 8.48 -3.42 27.27
C ALA A 15 7.75 -4.31 28.28
N LEU A 16 6.43 -4.19 28.36
CA LEU A 16 5.60 -5.01 29.24
C LEU A 16 5.61 -6.48 28.83
N ILE A 17 5.56 -6.77 27.52
CA ILE A 17 5.64 -8.14 27.00
C ILE A 17 6.94 -8.81 27.45
N LYS A 18 8.08 -8.13 27.26
CA LYS A 18 9.40 -8.65 27.69
C LYS A 18 9.43 -8.95 29.19
N MET A 19 8.86 -8.05 30.01
CA MET A 19 8.77 -8.29 31.45
C MET A 19 7.87 -9.48 31.80
N LEU A 20 6.76 -9.69 31.07
CA LEU A 20 5.84 -10.80 31.31
C LEU A 20 6.43 -12.15 30.89
N GLU A 21 7.27 -12.18 29.85
CA GLU A 21 7.99 -13.41 29.44
C GLU A 21 9.01 -13.89 30.47
N GLU A 22 9.61 -12.97 31.23
CA GLU A 22 10.56 -13.30 32.30
C GLU A 22 9.90 -13.90 33.55
N VAL A 23 8.57 -13.83 33.65
CA VAL A 23 7.82 -14.31 34.81
C VAL A 23 7.57 -15.82 34.72
N PRO A 24 8.06 -16.63 35.67
CA PRO A 24 8.11 -18.10 35.54
C PRO A 24 6.74 -18.80 35.53
N TYR A 25 5.67 -18.10 35.92
CA TYR A 25 4.30 -18.63 35.93
C TYR A 25 3.45 -18.15 34.75
N VAL A 26 3.98 -17.28 33.88
CA VAL A 26 3.33 -16.88 32.64
C VAL A 26 3.53 -17.99 31.61
N LYS A 27 2.45 -18.66 31.24
CA LYS A 27 2.49 -19.77 30.27
C LYS A 27 2.20 -19.34 28.84
N LYS A 28 1.46 -18.26 28.66
CA LYS A 28 1.00 -17.77 27.35
C LYS A 28 0.71 -16.28 27.43
N ILE A 29 1.16 -15.54 26.44
CA ILE A 29 0.83 -14.14 26.19
C ILE A 29 0.06 -14.09 24.88
N GLU A 30 -1.08 -13.41 24.88
CA GLU A 30 -1.90 -13.18 23.68
C GLU A 30 -1.92 -11.68 23.43
N GLU A 31 -1.40 -11.26 22.29
CA GLU A 31 -1.37 -9.87 21.86
C GLU A 31 -2.53 -9.65 20.89
N GLU A 32 -3.56 -8.93 21.33
CA GLU A 32 -4.53 -8.33 20.44
C GLU A 32 -4.02 -6.96 20.04
N HIS A 33 -3.18 -6.92 19.01
CA HIS A 33 -2.96 -5.68 18.28
C HIS A 33 -4.28 -5.36 17.59
N GLU A 34 -5.05 -4.42 18.14
CA GLU A 34 -6.00 -3.68 17.29
C GLU A 34 -5.16 -3.21 16.13
N GLN A 35 -5.48 -3.70 14.93
CA GLN A 35 -4.75 -3.37 13.70
C GLN A 35 -4.74 -1.86 13.57
N THR A 36 -3.70 -1.24 14.12
CA THR A 36 -3.37 0.16 13.97
C THR A 36 -3.13 0.30 12.49
N SER A 37 -4.20 0.75 11.83
CA SER A 37 -4.30 1.26 10.48
C SER A 37 -2.94 1.24 9.81
N GLN A 38 -2.72 0.26 8.93
CA GLN A 38 -1.56 0.17 8.05
C GLN A 38 -1.05 1.58 7.76
N VAL A 39 0.03 1.98 8.44
CA VAL A 39 0.66 3.26 8.19
C VAL A 39 1.11 3.13 6.74
N LYS A 40 0.32 3.69 5.82
CA LYS A 40 0.65 3.70 4.40
C LYS A 40 1.97 4.42 4.32
N GLU A 41 3.05 3.66 4.05
CA GLU A 41 4.31 4.24 3.63
C GLU A 41 4.00 5.33 2.60
N PRO A 42 4.63 6.51 2.68
CA PRO A 42 4.35 7.57 1.75
C PRO A 42 4.58 7.03 0.33
N GLU A 43 3.47 6.83 -0.42
CA GLU A 43 3.53 6.24 -1.75
C GLU A 43 4.55 7.05 -2.55
N THR A 44 5.63 6.38 -2.96
CA THR A 44 6.65 6.98 -3.81
C THR A 44 5.98 7.55 -5.07
N ALA A 45 6.57 8.58 -5.68
CA ALA A 45 6.03 9.15 -6.92
C ALA A 45 5.77 8.07 -7.99
N TYR A 46 6.65 7.06 -8.05
CA TYR A 46 6.48 5.89 -8.91
C TYR A 46 5.20 5.10 -8.59
N GLN A 47 4.95 4.77 -7.32
CA GLN A 47 3.75 4.02 -6.91
C GLN A 47 2.46 4.79 -7.21
N ARG A 48 2.45 6.12 -7.02
CA ARG A 48 1.31 6.97 -7.37
C ARG A 48 1.02 6.96 -8.87
N ILE A 49 2.06 7.13 -9.70
CA ILE A 49 1.93 7.11 -11.16
C ILE A 49 1.47 5.73 -11.63
N LYS A 50 2.03 4.66 -11.07
CA LYS A 50 1.64 3.29 -11.39
C LYS A 50 0.16 3.04 -11.06
N LYS A 51 -0.29 3.47 -9.89
CA LYS A 51 -1.69 3.34 -9.47
C LYS A 51 -2.64 4.12 -10.38
N LEU A 52 -2.29 5.34 -10.75
CA LEU A 52 -3.08 6.13 -11.72
C LEU A 52 -3.16 5.43 -13.08
N LEU A 53 -2.07 4.81 -13.55
CA LEU A 53 -2.03 4.07 -14.81
C LEU A 53 -2.86 2.76 -14.73
N ASP A 54 -2.81 2.08 -13.58
CA ASP A 54 -3.58 0.86 -13.33
C ASP A 54 -5.09 1.17 -13.22
N GLU A 55 -5.47 2.28 -12.58
CA GLU A 55 -6.84 2.79 -12.50
C GLU A 55 -7.35 3.29 -13.86
N ALA A 56 -6.50 3.96 -14.64
CA ALA A 56 -6.82 4.41 -15.99
C ALA A 56 -6.73 3.26 -17.00
N LYS A 57 -7.67 2.30 -16.94
CA LYS A 57 -7.91 1.23 -17.94
C LYS A 57 -6.69 0.40 -18.41
N GLY A 58 -5.51 0.51 -17.80
CA GLY A 58 -4.34 -0.32 -18.10
C GLY A 58 -4.11 -0.60 -19.60
N LYS A 59 -3.90 -1.88 -19.94
CA LYS A 59 -3.58 -2.37 -21.31
C LYS A 59 -4.65 -2.06 -22.37
N ASP A 60 -5.81 -1.58 -21.97
CA ASP A 60 -6.95 -1.34 -22.85
C ASP A 60 -7.05 0.10 -23.35
N LEU A 61 -6.23 1.01 -22.81
CA LEU A 61 -6.18 2.43 -23.19
C LEU A 61 -5.97 2.65 -24.70
N PHE A 62 -5.25 1.73 -25.35
CA PHE A 62 -4.83 1.86 -26.74
C PHE A 62 -5.41 0.76 -27.64
N LYS A 63 -6.43 0.02 -27.17
CA LYS A 63 -7.08 -1.05 -27.95
C LYS A 63 -7.70 -0.55 -29.25
N GLU A 64 -8.08 0.72 -29.29
CA GLU A 64 -8.68 1.36 -30.46
C GLU A 64 -7.62 1.80 -31.49
N ILE A 65 -6.33 1.73 -31.13
CA ILE A 65 -5.21 2.06 -32.02
C ILE A 65 -4.75 0.77 -32.70
N GLU A 66 -5.22 0.56 -33.93
CA GLU A 66 -4.90 -0.62 -34.74
C GLU A 66 -3.44 -0.61 -35.24
N ASP A 67 -2.94 0.56 -35.69
CA ASP A 67 -1.54 0.77 -36.05
C ASP A 67 -0.96 1.98 -35.30
N PRO A 68 -0.12 1.75 -34.27
CA PRO A 68 0.51 2.82 -33.50
C PRO A 68 1.40 3.75 -34.33
N VAL A 69 2.04 3.23 -35.38
CA VAL A 69 2.97 3.99 -36.23
C VAL A 69 2.17 4.94 -37.12
N GLU A 70 1.08 4.49 -37.73
CA GLU A 70 0.19 5.37 -38.49
C GLU A 70 -0.51 6.38 -37.60
N TRP A 71 -1.01 5.98 -36.43
CA TRP A 71 -1.61 6.90 -35.47
C TRP A 71 -0.65 8.02 -35.05
N GLN A 72 0.60 7.69 -34.76
CA GLN A 72 1.63 8.68 -34.43
C GLN A 72 1.98 9.59 -35.63
N ARG A 73 1.97 9.06 -36.86
CA ARG A 73 2.17 9.86 -38.08
C ARG A 73 1.00 10.81 -38.34
N GLN A 74 -0.24 10.38 -38.09
CA GLN A 74 -1.43 11.22 -38.21
C GLN A 74 -1.38 12.39 -37.22
N LEU A 75 -1.08 12.11 -35.95
CA LEU A 75 -0.84 13.15 -34.94
C LEU A 75 0.21 14.16 -35.41
N ARG A 76 1.36 13.71 -35.93
CA ARG A 76 2.38 14.64 -36.44
C ARG A 76 1.91 15.48 -37.62
N ARG A 77 1.16 14.88 -38.55
CA ARG A 77 0.59 15.60 -39.72
C ARG A 77 -0.47 16.63 -39.33
N GLU A 78 -1.16 16.45 -38.20
CA GLU A 78 -2.08 17.46 -37.66
C GLU A 78 -1.31 18.69 -37.17
N TRP A 79 -0.17 18.47 -36.51
CA TRP A 79 0.67 19.56 -36.03
C TRP A 79 1.36 20.33 -37.16
N ASP A 80 1.73 19.63 -38.24
CA ASP A 80 2.31 20.26 -39.43
C ASP A 80 1.28 21.01 -40.30
N ARG A 81 -0.04 20.82 -40.07
CA ARG A 81 -1.12 21.49 -40.82
C ARG A 81 -1.53 22.84 -40.23
N ASP A 82 -1.20 23.10 -38.97
CA ASP A 82 -1.55 24.32 -38.24
C ASP A 82 -0.46 25.40 -38.30
N PHE A 83 0.52 25.26 -39.22
CA PHE A 83 1.56 26.27 -39.51
C PHE A 83 1.50 26.77 -40.96
#